data_AF-A0A8S3WF13-F1
#
_entry.id   AF-A0A8S3WF13-F1
#
_cell.length_a   1.000
_cell.length_b   1.000
_cell.length_c   1.000
_cell.angle_alpha   90.00
_cell.angle_beta   90.00
_cell.angle_gamma   90.00
#
_symmetry.space_group_name_H-M   'P 1'
#
loop_
_entity.id
_entity.type
_entity.pdbx_description
1 polymer ?
#
loop_
_entity_poly.entity_id
_entity_poly.type
_entity_poly.pdbx_seq_one_letter_code
_entity_poly.pdbx_strand_id
1 'polypeptide(L)'
;MLFKYGNLLLIAAYISVTTALPPCICTREGKPACGSDGQTYGNLCILKCAQSFNPSVTLHRLGSCEENPLPIDDDIEVYDEEVSPCSCPRHIKYVCGNNGNTYDNTCLLNCASRSNPGLHIQNNGPCDNNVKVAEHAKNGTCNCTRVYKPVCASNGFTFENECMMHCSGTHLNVQNPGPCESN
;
A
#
# COMPACT_ATOMS: atom_id res chain seq x y z
N MET A 1 29.75 62.77 64.49
CA MET A 1 30.08 61.67 63.56
C MET A 1 29.81 60.39 64.34
N LEU A 2 28.79 59.56 64.13
CA LEU A 2 28.53 58.70 62.96
C LEU A 2 27.10 58.13 63.13
N PHE A 3 26.09 58.72 62.48
CA PHE A 3 24.76 58.11 62.29
C PHE A 3 24.48 58.09 60.78
N LYS A 4 25.13 57.20 60.03
CA LYS A 4 24.96 57.12 58.57
C LYS A 4 25.11 55.72 57.95
N TYR A 5 24.93 54.61 58.66
CA TYR A 5 25.00 53.27 58.03
C TYR A 5 24.06 52.21 58.65
N GLY A 6 22.89 52.63 59.16
CA GLY A 6 21.93 51.74 59.83
C GLY A 6 20.74 51.26 58.99
N ASN A 7 20.70 51.53 57.68
CA ASN A 7 19.51 51.26 56.86
C ASN A 7 19.81 50.77 55.43
N LEU A 8 20.99 50.21 55.18
CA LEU A 8 21.38 49.72 53.85
C LEU A 8 21.57 48.20 53.77
N LEU A 9 21.21 47.44 54.81
CA LEU A 9 21.38 45.98 54.84
C LEU A 9 20.06 45.19 54.81
N LEU A 10 18.90 45.84 54.88
CA LEU A 10 17.60 45.17 54.77
C LEU A 10 16.93 45.29 53.39
N ILE A 11 17.55 46.00 52.43
CA ILE A 11 17.01 46.15 51.06
C ILE A 11 17.67 45.18 50.07
N ALA A 12 18.53 44.27 50.53
CA ALA A 12 19.21 43.29 49.67
C ALA A 12 18.57 41.88 49.71
N ALA A 13 17.46 41.70 50.43
CA ALA A 13 16.77 40.40 50.55
C ALA A 13 15.46 40.30 49.73
N TYR A 14 15.17 41.28 48.87
CA TYR A 14 14.02 41.27 47.96
C TYR A 14 14.44 41.32 46.48
N ILE A 15 15.58 40.73 46.14
CA ILE A 15 15.81 40.34 44.74
C ILE A 15 14.99 39.07 44.56
N SER A 16 13.71 39.24 44.23
CA SER A 16 12.88 38.18 43.68
C SER A 16 13.65 37.57 42.51
N VAL A 17 14.16 36.36 42.71
CA VAL A 17 14.71 35.53 41.64
C VAL A 17 13.53 35.13 40.76
N THR A 18 13.08 36.06 39.91
CA THR A 18 12.27 35.73 38.76
C THR A 18 13.24 35.30 37.67
N THR A 19 13.82 34.11 37.81
CA THR A 19 14.44 33.43 36.68
C THR A 19 13.31 33.18 35.69
N ALA A 20 13.15 34.08 34.71
CA ALA A 20 12.32 33.83 33.56
C ALA A 20 12.86 32.55 32.91
N LEU A 21 12.09 31.46 33.05
CA LEU A 21 12.44 30.18 32.47
C LEU A 21 12.59 30.36 30.95
N PRO A 22 13.59 29.73 30.33
CA PRO A 22 13.86 29.92 28.90
C PRO A 22 12.61 29.62 28.07
N PRO A 23 12.27 30.48 27.10
CA PRO A 23 11.05 30.32 26.33
C PRO A 23 11.12 29.04 25.49
N CYS A 24 10.05 28.25 25.49
CA CYS A 24 9.89 27.10 24.61
C CYS A 24 9.94 27.55 23.14
N ILE A 25 11.03 27.27 22.43
CA ILE A 25 11.12 27.54 20.99
C ILE A 25 10.59 26.32 20.26
N CYS A 26 9.34 26.40 19.82
CA CYS A 26 8.68 25.35 19.05
C CYS A 26 8.09 25.90 17.75
N THR A 27 8.09 25.07 16.72
CA THR A 27 7.33 25.34 15.50
C THR A 27 5.83 25.22 15.79
N ARG A 28 5.00 25.91 14.99
CA ARG A 28 3.53 25.83 15.09
C ARG A 28 2.96 24.71 14.22
N GLU A 29 3.55 23.53 14.28
CA GLU A 29 2.93 22.35 13.67
C GLU A 29 1.71 21.95 14.50
N GLY A 30 0.52 21.90 13.90
CA GLY A 30 -0.73 21.52 14.55
C GLY A 30 -0.88 20.01 14.65
N LYS A 31 0.09 19.33 15.27
CA LYS A 31 0.13 17.87 15.42
C LYS A 31 0.06 17.52 16.91
N PRO A 32 -1.13 17.49 17.51
CA PRO A 32 -1.28 17.41 18.96
C PRO A 32 -0.70 16.12 19.56
N ALA A 33 -0.35 16.17 20.84
CA ALA A 33 0.15 15.05 21.61
C ALA A 33 -0.51 15.03 23.00
N CYS A 34 -0.93 13.86 23.46
CA CYS A 34 -1.53 13.67 24.77
C CYS A 34 -0.46 13.30 25.80
N GLY A 35 -0.37 14.07 26.88
CA GLY A 35 0.52 13.79 28.01
C GLY A 35 -0.04 12.75 28.98
N SER A 36 0.84 12.14 29.77
CA SER A 36 0.49 11.23 30.88
C SER A 36 -0.30 11.91 32.00
N ASP A 37 -0.32 13.24 32.00
CA ASP A 37 -1.12 14.10 32.88
C ASP A 37 -2.52 14.39 32.31
N GLY A 38 -2.88 13.82 31.16
CA GLY A 38 -4.17 14.01 30.50
C GLY A 38 -4.30 15.35 29.77
N GLN A 39 -3.22 16.11 29.62
CA GLN A 39 -3.25 17.38 28.88
C GLN A 39 -2.91 17.19 27.39
N THR A 40 -3.65 17.89 26.52
CA THR A 40 -3.32 17.96 25.09
C THR A 40 -2.32 19.08 24.84
N TYR A 41 -1.16 18.72 24.32
CA TYR A 41 -0.13 19.64 23.88
C TYR A 41 -0.26 19.89 22.38
N GLY A 42 -0.14 21.14 21.94
CA GLY A 42 -0.33 21.52 20.53
C GLY A 42 0.62 20.81 19.55
N ASN A 43 1.79 20.40 20.05
CA ASN A 43 2.65 19.40 19.41
C ASN A 43 3.65 18.76 20.37
N LEU A 44 4.41 17.80 19.87
CA LEU A 44 5.42 17.06 20.63
C LEU A 44 6.54 17.96 21.16
N CYS A 45 6.90 19.04 20.46
CA CYS A 45 7.88 20.01 20.97
C CYS A 45 7.35 20.71 22.23
N ILE A 46 6.09 21.14 22.21
CA ILE A 46 5.44 21.79 23.35
C ILE A 46 5.29 20.82 24.53
N LEU A 47 4.98 19.54 24.27
CA LEU A 47 4.99 18.48 25.29
C LEU A 47 6.39 18.36 25.92
N LYS A 48 7.42 18.18 25.10
CA LYS A 48 8.82 18.07 25.59
C LYS A 48 9.26 19.31 26.37
N CYS A 49 8.78 20.48 25.98
CA CYS A 49 9.04 21.69 26.76
C CYS A 49 8.39 21.62 28.14
N ALA A 50 7.14 21.16 28.24
CA ALA A 50 6.48 20.95 29.53
C ALA A 50 7.23 19.91 30.40
N GLN A 51 7.82 18.87 29.79
CA GLN A 51 8.65 17.89 30.51
C GLN A 51 9.88 18.53 31.18
N SER A 52 10.43 19.61 30.61
CA SER A 52 11.56 20.32 31.20
C SER A 52 11.22 21.04 32.51
N PHE A 53 9.92 21.30 32.74
CA PHE A 53 9.40 21.90 33.98
C PHE A 53 8.74 20.87 34.90
N ASN A 54 8.18 19.80 34.32
CA ASN A 54 7.61 18.68 35.05
C ASN A 54 8.04 17.36 34.40
N PRO A 55 9.15 16.75 34.86
CA PRO A 55 9.70 15.52 34.28
C PRO A 55 8.78 14.30 34.37
N SER A 56 7.73 14.35 35.20
CA SER A 56 6.75 13.26 35.33
C SER A 56 5.74 13.23 34.17
N VAL A 57 5.62 14.32 33.40
CA VAL A 57 4.83 14.32 32.17
C VAL A 57 5.59 13.53 31.11
N THR A 58 4.96 12.53 30.53
CA THR A 58 5.47 11.75 29.39
C THR A 58 4.44 11.72 28.28
N LEU A 59 4.84 11.31 27.08
CA LEU A 59 3.88 11.09 26.01
C LEU A 59 3.00 9.88 26.38
N HIS A 60 1.69 10.11 26.50
CA HIS A 60 0.71 9.04 26.63
C HIS A 60 0.34 8.46 25.26
N ARG A 61 -0.04 9.33 24.30
CA ARG A 61 -0.30 8.97 22.90
C ARG A 61 -0.15 10.18 21.97
N LEU A 62 0.03 9.93 20.68
CA LEU A 62 -0.13 10.97 19.66
C LEU A 62 -1.62 11.34 19.50
N GLY A 63 -1.91 12.59 19.13
CA GLY A 63 -3.28 13.12 19.07
C GLY A 63 -3.71 13.85 20.34
N SER A 64 -4.95 14.31 20.38
CA SER A 64 -5.53 14.95 21.58
C SER A 64 -5.87 13.89 22.64
N CYS A 65 -5.97 14.28 23.91
CA CYS A 65 -6.47 13.40 24.97
C CYS A 65 -7.99 13.16 24.88
N GLU A 66 -8.74 14.06 24.25
CA GLU A 66 -10.21 13.96 24.13
C GLU A 66 -10.66 13.20 22.88
N GLU A 67 -9.75 12.90 21.95
CA GLU A 67 -10.07 12.06 20.80
C GLU A 67 -10.45 10.65 21.32
N ASN A 68 -11.74 10.31 21.26
CA ASN A 68 -12.12 8.91 21.32
C ASN A 68 -11.24 8.17 20.31
N PRO A 69 -10.67 6.99 20.64
CA PRO A 69 -10.02 6.16 19.64
C PRO A 69 -10.97 6.15 18.45
N LEU A 70 -10.49 6.64 17.30
CA LEU A 70 -11.30 6.59 16.09
C LEU A 70 -11.82 5.15 16.02
N PRO A 71 -13.13 4.97 15.75
CA PRO A 71 -13.64 3.65 15.43
C PRO A 71 -12.62 3.03 14.47
N ILE A 72 -12.15 1.85 14.83
CA ILE A 72 -11.40 1.03 13.89
C ILE A 72 -12.45 0.72 12.82
N ASP A 73 -12.55 1.57 11.83
CA ASP A 73 -13.18 1.22 10.57
C ASP A 73 -12.37 0.00 10.11
N ASP A 74 -13.04 -1.10 9.80
CA ASP A 74 -12.45 -2.41 9.45
C ASP A 74 -11.54 -2.39 8.19
N ASP A 75 -11.13 -1.22 7.72
CA ASP A 75 -10.16 -0.95 6.65
C ASP A 75 -8.84 -0.37 7.20
N ILE A 76 -8.37 -0.80 8.37
CA ILE A 76 -6.96 -0.58 8.75
C ILE A 76 -6.10 -1.45 7.83
N GLU A 77 -5.47 -0.81 6.83
CA GLU A 77 -4.24 -1.31 6.22
C GLU A 77 -3.21 -1.47 7.34
N VAL A 78 -3.11 -2.68 7.87
CA VAL A 78 -1.95 -3.12 8.64
C VAL A 78 -0.76 -3.00 7.68
N TYR A 79 0.01 -1.92 7.80
CA TYR A 79 1.37 -1.88 7.29
C TYR A 79 2.16 -2.90 8.09
N ASP A 80 2.12 -4.15 7.62
CA ASP A 80 3.06 -5.18 7.99
C ASP A 80 4.44 -4.67 7.56
N GLU A 81 5.29 -4.37 8.53
CA GLU A 81 6.56 -3.66 8.35
C GLU A 81 7.63 -4.53 7.65
N GLU A 82 7.28 -5.64 7.00
CA GLU A 82 8.26 -6.50 6.30
C GLU A 82 7.89 -6.98 4.88
N VAL A 83 6.92 -6.36 4.20
CA VAL A 83 6.79 -6.57 2.74
C VAL A 83 6.63 -5.24 2.03
N SER A 84 7.74 -4.70 1.53
CA SER A 84 7.73 -3.58 0.58
C SER A 84 6.72 -3.87 -0.54
N PRO A 85 5.64 -3.08 -0.67
CA PRO A 85 4.61 -3.34 -1.66
C PRO A 85 5.23 -3.31 -3.06
N CYS A 86 4.89 -4.30 -3.86
CA CYS A 86 5.39 -4.46 -5.22
C CYS A 86 5.03 -3.24 -6.07
N SER A 87 6.00 -2.37 -6.36
CA SER A 87 5.80 -1.26 -7.30
C SER A 87 5.88 -1.78 -8.74
N CYS A 88 4.75 -2.31 -9.22
CA CYS A 88 4.63 -2.90 -10.56
C CYS A 88 3.63 -2.13 -11.43
N PRO A 89 3.90 -1.97 -12.74
CA PRO A 89 2.91 -1.46 -13.68
C PRO A 89 1.64 -2.34 -13.71
N ARG A 90 0.48 -1.73 -13.97
CA ARG A 90 -0.82 -2.43 -14.06
C ARG A 90 -1.15 -3.00 -15.43
N HIS A 91 -0.19 -3.05 -16.36
CA HIS A 91 -0.46 -3.67 -17.67
C HIS A 91 -0.48 -5.19 -17.55
N ILE A 92 -1.44 -5.81 -18.23
CA ILE A 92 -1.67 -7.25 -18.20
C ILE A 92 -0.89 -7.88 -19.36
N LYS A 93 0.08 -8.72 -19.02
CA LYS A 93 0.87 -9.58 -19.90
C LYS A 93 1.21 -10.86 -19.14
N TYR A 94 0.23 -11.76 -19.08
CA TYR A 94 0.26 -12.94 -18.23
C TYR A 94 1.56 -13.77 -18.37
N VAL A 95 2.02 -14.30 -17.24
CA VAL A 95 3.10 -15.30 -17.16
C VAL A 95 2.71 -16.41 -16.19
N CYS A 96 3.20 -17.62 -16.45
CA CYS A 96 2.97 -18.78 -15.61
C CYS A 96 4.21 -19.03 -14.74
N GLY A 97 4.02 -19.08 -13.42
CA GLY A 97 5.07 -19.51 -12.50
C GLY A 97 5.19 -21.04 -12.45
N ASN A 98 6.38 -21.55 -12.11
CA ASN A 98 6.61 -22.97 -11.85
C ASN A 98 5.83 -23.53 -10.65
N ASN A 99 5.11 -22.68 -9.91
CA ASN A 99 4.17 -23.05 -8.87
C ASN A 99 2.72 -23.24 -9.37
N GLY A 100 2.49 -23.13 -10.69
CA GLY A 100 1.16 -23.27 -11.29
C GLY A 100 0.28 -22.01 -11.21
N ASN A 101 0.79 -20.89 -10.67
CA ASN A 101 0.04 -19.65 -10.59
C ASN A 101 0.28 -18.73 -11.79
N THR A 102 -0.80 -18.16 -12.31
CA THR A 102 -0.77 -17.08 -13.30
C THR A 102 -0.50 -15.75 -12.61
N TYR A 103 0.45 -14.97 -13.12
CA TYR A 103 0.73 -13.60 -12.68
C TYR A 103 0.37 -12.62 -13.79
N ASP A 104 -0.26 -11.48 -13.46
CA ASP A 104 -0.71 -10.49 -14.45
C ASP A 104 0.45 -9.97 -15.31
N ASN A 105 1.68 -9.97 -14.78
CA ASN A 105 2.87 -9.67 -15.55
C ASN A 105 4.15 -10.21 -14.87
N THR A 106 5.25 -10.16 -15.62
CA THR A 106 6.59 -10.54 -15.15
C THR A 106 7.03 -9.78 -13.89
N CYS A 107 6.65 -8.51 -13.73
CA CYS A 107 7.03 -7.73 -12.54
C CYS A 107 6.41 -8.34 -11.27
N LEU A 108 5.14 -8.71 -11.33
CA LEU A 108 4.43 -9.29 -10.20
C LEU A 108 4.97 -10.68 -9.82
N LEU A 109 5.35 -11.51 -10.80
CA LEU A 109 6.02 -12.79 -10.52
C LEU A 109 7.38 -12.56 -9.85
N ASN A 110 8.21 -11.66 -10.38
CA ASN A 110 9.51 -11.33 -9.80
C ASN A 110 9.39 -10.67 -8.42
N CYS A 111 8.26 -10.04 -8.14
CA CYS A 111 8.00 -9.53 -6.80
C CYS A 111 7.65 -10.66 -5.84
N ALA A 112 6.78 -11.59 -6.24
CA ALA A 112 6.43 -12.78 -5.46
C ALA A 112 7.65 -13.69 -5.21
N SER A 113 8.65 -13.69 -6.10
CA SER A 113 9.88 -14.47 -5.92
C SER A 113 10.80 -13.93 -4.82
N ARG A 114 10.60 -12.68 -4.34
CA ARG A 114 11.35 -12.12 -3.21
C ARG A 114 11.11 -12.91 -1.92
N SER A 115 9.87 -13.38 -1.73
CA SER A 115 9.48 -14.23 -0.60
C SER A 115 9.54 -15.72 -0.93
N ASN A 116 9.76 -16.07 -2.20
CA ASN A 116 9.80 -17.45 -2.69
C ASN A 116 10.99 -17.64 -3.67
N PRO A 117 12.23 -17.86 -3.21
CA PRO A 117 13.43 -17.91 -4.06
C PRO A 117 13.39 -18.97 -5.17
N GLY A 118 12.57 -20.02 -5.03
CA GLY A 118 12.38 -21.06 -6.05
C GLY A 118 11.35 -20.71 -7.13
N LEU A 119 10.63 -19.60 -6.99
CA LEU A 119 9.63 -19.15 -7.95
C LEU A 119 10.32 -18.51 -9.15
N HIS A 120 10.04 -19.06 -10.34
CA HIS A 120 10.49 -18.53 -11.61
C HIS A 120 9.42 -18.74 -12.68
N ILE A 121 9.54 -18.02 -13.79
CA ILE A 121 8.64 -18.17 -14.93
C ILE A 121 8.85 -19.56 -15.53
N GLN A 122 7.78 -20.35 -15.59
CA GLN A 122 7.74 -21.61 -16.31
C GLN A 122 7.45 -21.38 -17.79
N ASN A 123 6.42 -20.58 -18.13
CA ASN A 123 6.03 -20.27 -19.51
C ASN A 123 5.45 -18.85 -19.61
N ASN A 124 5.47 -18.26 -20.81
CA ASN A 124 4.74 -17.03 -21.11
C ASN A 124 3.24 -17.33 -21.31
N GLY A 125 2.37 -16.41 -20.89
CA GLY A 125 0.92 -16.65 -20.84
C GLY A 125 0.47 -17.23 -19.49
N PRO A 126 -0.84 -17.37 -19.25
CA PRO A 126 -1.36 -17.97 -18.03
C PRO A 126 -0.94 -19.44 -17.88
N CYS A 127 -0.94 -19.96 -16.64
CA CYS A 127 -0.64 -21.37 -16.40
C CYS A 127 -1.71 -22.30 -16.99
N ASP A 128 -2.94 -21.81 -17.05
CA ASP A 128 -4.05 -22.50 -17.67
C ASP A 128 -4.14 -22.13 -19.16
N ASN A 129 -3.14 -22.55 -19.94
CA ASN A 129 -3.22 -22.56 -21.40
C ASN A 129 -3.98 -23.80 -21.92
N ASN A 130 -4.81 -24.43 -21.08
CA ASN A 130 -5.64 -25.54 -21.51
C ASN A 130 -6.76 -25.09 -22.46
N VAL A 131 -7.04 -23.79 -22.53
CA VAL A 131 -7.74 -23.23 -23.69
C VAL A 131 -6.72 -23.08 -24.81
N LYS A 132 -6.63 -24.09 -25.67
CA LYS A 132 -5.93 -23.98 -26.95
C LYS A 132 -6.67 -22.93 -27.79
N VAL A 133 -6.36 -21.64 -27.64
CA VAL A 133 -6.95 -20.62 -28.51
C VAL A 133 -6.22 -20.69 -29.85
N ALA A 134 -6.97 -20.77 -30.94
CA ALA A 134 -6.34 -20.71 -32.25
C ALA A 134 -5.74 -19.31 -32.41
N GLU A 135 -4.41 -19.19 -32.39
CA GLU A 135 -3.76 -17.95 -32.80
C GLU A 135 -4.21 -17.64 -34.22
N HIS A 136 -4.80 -16.45 -34.40
CA HIS A 136 -5.30 -15.95 -35.67
C HIS A 136 -4.42 -16.42 -36.82
N ALA A 137 -5.04 -17.06 -37.81
CA ALA A 137 -4.37 -17.51 -39.03
C ALA A 137 -3.52 -16.37 -39.59
N LYS A 138 -2.21 -16.43 -39.30
CA LYS A 138 -1.22 -15.64 -40.02
C LYS A 138 -1.39 -16.07 -41.47
N ASN A 139 -1.93 -15.16 -42.28
CA ASN A 139 -1.97 -15.22 -43.74
C ASN A 139 -3.28 -15.74 -44.39
N GLY A 140 -4.42 -15.11 -44.10
CA GLY A 140 -5.64 -15.29 -44.90
C GLY A 140 -6.60 -14.10 -44.78
N THR A 141 -7.06 -13.57 -45.92
CA THR A 141 -8.05 -12.48 -46.01
C THR A 141 -9.43 -12.99 -45.64
N CYS A 142 -9.68 -13.25 -44.36
CA CYS A 142 -11.01 -13.68 -43.90
C CYS A 142 -11.90 -12.50 -43.57
N ASN A 143 -13.01 -12.42 -44.29
CA ASN A 143 -14.03 -11.40 -44.08
C ASN A 143 -15.01 -11.82 -42.97
N CYS A 144 -14.48 -11.99 -41.76
CA CYS A 144 -15.24 -12.33 -40.57
C CYS A 144 -15.40 -11.10 -39.67
N THR A 145 -16.57 -10.96 -39.04
CA THR A 145 -16.75 -9.96 -37.98
C THR A 145 -15.91 -10.35 -36.76
N ARG A 146 -15.48 -9.36 -35.97
CA ARG A 146 -14.77 -9.59 -34.69
C ARG A 146 -15.73 -9.66 -33.50
N VAL A 147 -16.97 -10.11 -33.74
CA VAL A 147 -17.91 -10.34 -32.65
C VAL A 147 -17.46 -11.58 -31.89
N TYR A 148 -17.20 -11.41 -30.59
CA TYR A 148 -16.79 -12.50 -29.72
C TYR A 148 -17.99 -13.37 -29.36
N LYS A 149 -18.05 -14.56 -29.95
CA LYS A 149 -19.04 -15.61 -29.72
C LYS A 149 -18.33 -16.96 -29.83
N PRO A 150 -17.57 -17.35 -28.80
CA PRO A 150 -16.59 -18.41 -28.92
C PRO A 150 -17.22 -19.77 -29.22
N VAL A 151 -16.46 -20.60 -29.93
CA VAL A 151 -16.81 -22.00 -30.22
C VAL A 151 -15.61 -22.89 -29.98
N CYS A 152 -15.86 -24.09 -29.45
CA CYS A 152 -14.86 -25.14 -29.34
C CYS A 152 -14.90 -25.97 -30.62
N ALA A 153 -13.79 -26.02 -31.35
CA ALA A 153 -13.69 -26.77 -32.59
C ALA A 153 -13.27 -28.23 -32.35
N SER A 154 -13.52 -29.09 -33.33
CA SER A 154 -13.19 -30.52 -33.31
C SER A 154 -11.69 -30.84 -33.14
N ASN A 155 -10.81 -29.87 -33.34
CA ASN A 155 -9.37 -29.99 -33.08
C ASN A 155 -8.98 -29.61 -31.63
N GLY A 156 -9.97 -29.33 -30.78
CA GLY A 156 -9.79 -28.90 -29.40
C GLY A 156 -9.34 -27.46 -29.26
N PHE A 157 -9.41 -26.64 -30.33
CA PHE A 157 -9.10 -25.21 -30.25
C PHE A 157 -10.36 -24.37 -30.08
N THR A 158 -10.26 -23.30 -29.27
CA THR A 158 -11.26 -22.25 -29.18
C THR A 158 -11.05 -21.21 -30.26
N PHE A 159 -12.10 -20.90 -31.01
CA PHE A 159 -12.12 -19.80 -32.00
C PHE A 159 -13.02 -18.68 -31.50
N GLU A 160 -12.68 -17.42 -31.83
CA GLU A 160 -13.44 -16.23 -31.42
C GLU A 160 -14.90 -16.27 -31.88
N ASN A 161 -15.13 -16.86 -33.04
CA ASN A 161 -16.44 -17.20 -33.58
C ASN A 161 -16.34 -18.29 -34.64
N GLU A 162 -17.49 -18.83 -35.01
CA GLU A 162 -17.63 -19.89 -36.01
C GLU A 162 -17.10 -19.50 -37.40
N CYS A 163 -17.23 -18.22 -37.80
CA CYS A 163 -16.64 -17.73 -39.06
C CYS A 163 -15.11 -17.86 -39.03
N MET A 164 -14.47 -17.43 -37.94
CA MET A 164 -13.03 -17.55 -37.75
C MET A 164 -12.57 -19.01 -37.68
N MET A 165 -13.39 -19.92 -37.14
CA MET A 165 -13.13 -21.36 -37.18
C MET A 165 -13.08 -21.90 -38.62
N HIS A 166 -14.14 -21.67 -39.40
CA HIS A 166 -14.20 -22.14 -40.79
C HIS A 166 -13.17 -21.46 -41.69
N CYS A 167 -12.84 -20.21 -41.40
CA CYS A 167 -11.73 -19.48 -42.02
C CYS A 167 -10.39 -20.19 -41.84
N SER A 168 -10.13 -20.72 -40.63
CA SER A 168 -8.90 -21.43 -40.32
C SER A 168 -8.82 -22.82 -40.96
N GLY A 169 -9.96 -23.43 -41.29
CA GLY A 169 -10.02 -24.73 -41.93
C GLY A 169 -11.45 -25.21 -42.16
N THR A 170 -11.79 -25.54 -43.40
CA THR A 170 -13.13 -26.01 -43.80
C THR A 170 -13.50 -27.39 -43.24
N HIS A 171 -12.53 -28.13 -42.69
CA HIS A 171 -12.73 -29.45 -42.07
C HIS A 171 -13.04 -29.38 -40.57
N LEU A 172 -13.01 -28.18 -39.97
CA LEU A 172 -13.30 -28.00 -38.55
C LEU A 172 -14.81 -27.88 -38.33
N ASN A 173 -15.32 -28.59 -37.33
CA ASN A 173 -16.71 -28.54 -36.90
C ASN A 173 -16.79 -27.98 -35.47
N VAL A 174 -17.89 -27.31 -35.14
CA VAL A 174 -18.19 -26.92 -33.75
C VAL A 174 -18.49 -28.18 -32.95
N GLN A 175 -17.66 -28.44 -31.94
CA GLN A 175 -17.90 -29.49 -30.96
C GLN A 175 -18.93 -29.03 -29.93
N ASN A 176 -18.74 -27.83 -29.35
CA ASN A 176 -19.66 -27.22 -28.39
C ASN A 176 -19.67 -25.69 -28.54
N PRO A 177 -20.80 -25.02 -28.23
CA PRO A 177 -20.84 -23.57 -28.08
C PRO A 177 -20.05 -23.13 -26.84
N GLY A 178 -19.31 -22.02 -26.94
CA GLY A 178 -18.40 -21.57 -25.89
C GLY A 178 -16.96 -22.01 -26.12
N PRO A 179 -16.02 -21.58 -25.25
CA PRO A 179 -14.64 -22.03 -25.31
C PRO A 179 -14.52 -23.52 -24.99
N CYS A 180 -13.43 -24.14 -25.45
CA CYS A 180 -13.08 -25.50 -25.03
C CYS A 180 -12.75 -25.53 -23.53
N GLU A 181 -13.19 -26.58 -22.86
CA GLU A 181 -12.86 -26.85 -21.46
C GLU A 181 -11.46 -27.46 -21.34
N SER A 182 -10.77 -27.14 -20.25
CA SER A 182 -9.51 -27.75 -19.87
C SER A 182 -9.74 -29.19 -19.39
N ASN A 183 -9.24 -30.17 -20.14
CA ASN A 183 -9.16 -31.56 -19.69
C ASN A 183 -7.94 -31.79 -18.80
#